data_AF-A0A9D9GUR7-F1
#
_entry.id   AF-A0A9D9GUR7-F1
#
_cell.length_a   1.000
_cell.length_b   1.000
_cell.length_c   1.000
_cell.angle_alpha   90.00
_cell.angle_beta   90.00
_cell.angle_gamma   90.00
#
_symmetry.space_group_name_H-M   'P 1'
#
loop_
_entity.id
_entity.type
_entity.pdbx_description
1 polymer ?
#
loop_
_entity_poly.entity_id
_entity_poly.type
_entity_poly.pdbx_seq_one_letter_code
_entity_poly.pdbx_strand_id
1 'polypeptide(L)'
;YDSMAVALNKALEKRGFEIVAAQDAAPDLTFQTAGVQTKSKPTSRDKYDIERAIDVSHTIGAADIGASVVVDKQVIAVEAAEGTAKMLERVVAMRKKQKKPSGVFAKMTKPGQDLRIDIPAIGVDTVRAVAAAHLRGIVVNTKTCFVVDKPAVIKLANELKIFILAID
;
A
#
# COMPACT_ATOMS: atom_id res chain seq x y z
N TYR A 1 5.51 -0.49 17.62
CA TYR A 1 5.83 0.91 17.27
C TYR A 1 4.64 1.82 17.57
N ASP A 2 3.41 1.42 17.21
CA ASP A 2 2.18 2.19 17.48
C ASP A 2 1.98 2.58 18.96
N SER A 3 2.37 1.73 19.91
CA SER A 3 2.16 2.00 21.34
C SER A 3 2.83 3.28 21.87
N MET A 4 3.99 3.67 21.34
CA MET A 4 4.69 4.88 21.78
C MET A 4 4.02 6.15 21.24
N ALA A 5 3.65 6.15 19.96
CA ALA A 5 2.98 7.29 19.36
C ALA A 5 1.54 7.47 19.91
N VAL A 6 0.85 6.37 20.26
CA VAL A 6 -0.43 6.43 20.99
C VAL A 6 -0.24 7.11 22.35
N ALA A 7 0.83 6.78 23.07
CA ALA A 7 1.13 7.40 24.36
C ALA A 7 1.46 8.89 24.22
N LEU A 8 2.20 9.28 23.16
CA LEU A 8 2.49 10.68 22.85
C LEU A 8 1.22 11.47 22.54
N ASN A 9 0.35 10.95 21.67
CA ASN A 9 -0.92 11.60 21.32
C ASN A 9 -1.77 11.85 22.58
N LYS A 10 -1.91 10.84 23.45
CA LYS A 10 -2.62 10.99 24.74
C LYS A 10 -1.99 12.07 25.63
N ALA A 11 -0.67 12.21 25.62
CA ALA A 11 0.03 13.23 26.42
C ALA A 11 -0.13 14.65 25.85
N LEU A 12 -0.31 14.79 24.54
CA LEU A 12 -0.64 16.04 23.87
C LEU A 12 -2.11 16.42 24.08
N GLU A 13 -3.03 15.47 23.93
CA GLU A 13 -4.46 15.66 24.21
C GLU A 13 -4.70 16.13 25.66
N LYS A 14 -3.98 15.53 26.64
CA LYS A 14 -4.01 15.98 28.05
C LYS A 14 -3.53 17.41 28.28
N ARG A 15 -2.75 17.97 27.35
CA ARG A 15 -2.29 19.37 27.38
C ARG A 15 -3.22 20.31 26.60
N GLY A 16 -4.36 19.81 26.10
CA GLY A 16 -5.36 20.59 25.38
C GLY A 16 -5.11 20.72 23.87
N PHE A 17 -4.16 19.96 23.31
CA PHE A 17 -3.97 19.91 21.86
C PHE A 17 -4.95 18.94 21.20
N GLU A 18 -5.57 19.35 20.11
CA GLU A 18 -6.34 18.48 19.24
C GLU A 18 -5.41 17.79 18.24
N ILE A 19 -5.46 16.46 18.17
CA ILE A 19 -4.70 15.69 17.20
C ILE A 19 -5.60 15.39 16.00
N VAL A 20 -5.30 16.05 14.88
CA VAL A 20 -6.01 15.90 13.60
C VAL A 20 -5.27 14.89 12.73
N ALA A 21 -6.00 14.02 12.04
CA ALA A 21 -5.40 13.08 11.10
C ALA A 21 -4.91 13.81 9.85
N ALA A 22 -3.69 13.50 9.38
CA ALA A 22 -3.08 14.24 8.29
C ALA A 22 -3.86 14.13 6.96
N GLN A 23 -4.55 13.01 6.72
CA GLN A 23 -5.43 12.82 5.58
C GLN A 23 -6.69 13.71 5.62
N ASP A 24 -7.17 14.08 6.80
CA ASP A 24 -8.33 14.96 6.95
C ASP A 24 -7.93 16.41 6.65
N ALA A 25 -6.70 16.78 7.03
CA ALA A 25 -6.12 18.08 6.71
C ALA A 25 -5.65 18.21 5.25
N ALA A 26 -5.29 17.10 4.60
CA ALA A 26 -4.75 17.06 3.25
C ALA A 26 -5.36 15.91 2.42
N PRO A 27 -6.66 15.98 2.09
CA PRO A 27 -7.35 14.93 1.34
C PRO A 27 -6.76 14.69 -0.06
N ASP A 28 -6.06 15.68 -0.62
CA ASP A 28 -5.37 15.53 -1.90
C ASP A 28 -4.19 14.55 -1.85
N LEU A 29 -3.71 14.17 -0.66
CA LEU A 29 -2.68 13.15 -0.50
C LEU A 29 -3.21 11.72 -0.63
N THR A 30 -4.52 11.51 -0.72
CA THR A 30 -5.12 10.17 -0.86
C THR A 30 -5.91 10.05 -2.16
N PHE A 31 -6.24 8.82 -2.55
CA PHE A 31 -7.33 8.58 -3.50
C PHE A 31 -8.67 8.75 -2.80
N GLN A 32 -9.56 9.54 -3.39
CA GLN A 32 -10.86 9.87 -2.80
C GLN A 32 -11.99 8.93 -3.24
N THR A 33 -11.81 8.27 -4.39
CA THR A 33 -12.81 7.39 -4.99
C THR A 33 -12.21 6.01 -5.24
N ALA A 34 -13.01 4.98 -4.98
CA ALA A 34 -12.65 3.62 -5.34
C ALA A 34 -12.61 3.45 -6.86
N GLY A 35 -11.83 2.48 -7.31
CA GLY A 35 -11.64 2.15 -8.72
C GLY A 35 -10.22 2.39 -9.20
N VAL A 36 -10.05 2.21 -10.52
CA VAL A 36 -8.74 2.29 -11.17
C VAL A 36 -8.32 3.74 -11.33
N GLN A 37 -7.16 4.08 -10.79
CA GLN A 37 -6.59 5.44 -10.75
C GLN A 37 -5.62 5.71 -11.92
N THR A 38 -5.47 4.74 -12.82
CA THR A 38 -4.53 4.70 -13.94
C THR A 38 -5.23 4.32 -15.24
N LYS A 39 -4.54 4.47 -16.38
CA LYS A 39 -4.99 4.01 -17.69
C LYS A 39 -4.98 2.48 -17.79
N SER A 40 -3.95 1.83 -17.23
CA SER A 40 -3.90 0.37 -17.10
C SER A 40 -4.97 -0.11 -16.13
N LYS A 41 -5.66 -1.20 -16.48
CA LYS A 41 -6.72 -1.82 -15.68
C LYS A 41 -6.36 -3.26 -15.30
N PRO A 42 -6.79 -3.74 -14.12
CA PRO A 42 -6.69 -5.16 -13.78
C PRO A 42 -7.49 -6.02 -14.77
N THR A 43 -6.96 -7.19 -15.08
CA THR A 43 -7.66 -8.24 -15.85
C THR A 43 -8.46 -9.16 -14.94
N SER A 44 -9.26 -10.04 -15.53
CA SER A 44 -10.01 -11.06 -14.79
C SER A 44 -9.12 -11.96 -13.92
N ARG A 45 -7.88 -12.23 -14.35
CA ARG A 45 -6.92 -12.99 -13.55
C ARG A 45 -6.37 -12.19 -12.37
N ASP A 46 -6.16 -10.90 -12.56
CA ASP A 46 -5.63 -10.03 -11.50
C ASP A 46 -6.64 -9.92 -10.34
N LYS A 47 -7.95 -10.05 -10.59
CA LYS A 47 -8.99 -10.04 -9.53
C LYS A 47 -8.75 -11.05 -8.43
N TYR A 48 -8.37 -12.28 -8.77
CA TYR A 48 -8.07 -13.32 -7.79
C TYR A 48 -6.88 -12.94 -6.90
N ASP A 49 -5.81 -12.41 -7.51
CA ASP A 49 -4.62 -11.98 -6.78
C ASP A 49 -4.93 -10.76 -5.89
N ILE A 50 -5.80 -9.85 -6.34
CA ILE A 50 -6.27 -8.68 -5.58
C ILE A 50 -7.04 -9.12 -4.34
N GLU A 51 -8.08 -9.94 -4.49
CA GLU A 51 -8.90 -10.44 -3.38
C GLU A 51 -8.02 -11.14 -2.34
N ARG A 52 -7.15 -12.05 -2.80
CA ARG A 52 -6.23 -12.77 -1.91
C ARG A 52 -5.22 -11.83 -1.24
N ALA A 53 -4.73 -10.80 -1.93
CA ALA A 53 -3.82 -9.83 -1.33
C ALA A 53 -4.50 -8.99 -0.24
N ILE A 54 -5.78 -8.62 -0.42
CA ILE A 54 -6.56 -7.90 0.59
C ILE A 54 -6.73 -8.77 1.85
N ASP A 55 -7.19 -10.02 1.68
CA ASP A 55 -7.41 -10.94 2.80
C ASP A 55 -6.14 -11.19 3.62
N VAL A 56 -5.02 -11.42 2.91
CA VAL A 56 -3.74 -11.66 3.57
C VAL A 56 -3.23 -10.40 4.26
N SER A 57 -3.39 -9.22 3.64
CA SER A 57 -3.00 -7.94 4.25
C SER A 57 -3.76 -7.66 5.55
N HIS A 58 -5.07 -7.93 5.58
CA HIS A 58 -5.84 -7.81 6.82
C HIS A 58 -5.42 -8.82 7.87
N THR A 59 -5.10 -10.05 7.48
CA THR A 59 -4.64 -11.10 8.40
C THR A 59 -3.31 -10.72 9.07
N ILE A 60 -2.32 -10.27 8.29
CA ILE A 60 -1.01 -9.86 8.83
C ILE A 60 -1.11 -8.55 9.62
N GLY A 61 -2.03 -7.66 9.22
CA GLY A 61 -2.29 -6.40 9.91
C GLY A 61 -2.95 -6.61 11.27
N ALA A 62 -3.91 -7.53 11.37
CA ALA A 62 -4.55 -7.90 12.63
C ALA A 62 -3.58 -8.55 13.63
N ALA A 63 -2.51 -9.19 13.13
CA ALA A 63 -1.44 -9.75 13.94
C ALA A 63 -0.30 -8.75 14.24
N ASP A 64 -0.44 -7.49 13.82
CA ASP A 64 0.60 -6.45 13.91
C ASP A 64 1.97 -6.85 13.32
N ILE A 65 1.95 -7.63 12.22
CA ILE A 65 3.19 -8.07 11.54
C ILE A 65 3.63 -7.01 10.52
N GLY A 66 2.70 -6.54 9.69
CA GLY A 66 2.98 -5.61 8.59
C GLY A 66 1.71 -5.18 7.89
N ALA A 67 1.83 -4.41 6.82
CA ALA A 67 0.70 -3.84 6.07
C ALA A 67 0.73 -4.18 4.57
N SER A 68 1.83 -4.77 4.08
CA SER A 68 2.04 -5.02 2.66
C SER A 68 2.22 -6.50 2.33
N VAL A 69 1.73 -6.90 1.16
CA VAL A 69 1.86 -8.25 0.62
C VAL A 69 2.06 -8.22 -0.89
N VAL A 70 2.75 -9.23 -1.42
CA VAL A 70 2.77 -9.53 -2.86
C VAL A 70 2.15 -10.88 -3.12
N VAL A 71 1.19 -10.94 -4.05
CA VAL A 71 0.49 -12.16 -4.46
C VAL A 71 0.60 -12.34 -5.98
N ASP A 72 0.92 -13.57 -6.41
CA ASP A 72 0.85 -14.01 -7.81
C ASP A 72 0.46 -15.50 -7.81
N LYS A 73 -0.85 -15.79 -7.90
CA LYS A 73 -1.51 -17.07 -7.58
C LYS A 73 -1.37 -17.55 -6.13
N GLN A 74 -0.24 -17.27 -5.50
CA GLN A 74 0.08 -17.56 -4.11
C GLN A 74 0.76 -16.34 -3.47
N VAL A 75 0.85 -16.33 -2.15
CA VAL A 75 1.61 -15.30 -1.43
C VAL A 75 3.10 -15.48 -1.73
N ILE A 76 3.73 -14.45 -2.28
CA ILE A 76 5.16 -14.43 -2.63
C ILE A 76 5.97 -13.79 -1.51
N ALA A 77 5.45 -12.70 -0.95
CA ALA A 77 6.09 -12.00 0.16
C ALA A 77 5.06 -11.31 1.04
N VAL A 78 5.38 -11.22 2.32
CA VAL A 78 4.67 -10.48 3.36
C VAL A 78 5.69 -9.53 3.96
N GLU A 79 5.29 -8.28 4.19
CA GLU A 79 6.07 -7.31 4.94
C GLU A 79 6.04 -7.66 6.43
N ALA A 80 7.19 -7.58 7.07
CA ALA A 80 7.30 -7.57 8.52
C ALA A 80 8.21 -6.41 8.96
N ALA A 81 9.01 -6.63 10.00
CA ALA A 81 9.91 -5.62 10.57
C ALA A 81 10.96 -5.07 9.57
N GLU A 82 11.20 -5.73 8.43
CA GLU A 82 12.13 -5.21 7.42
C GLU A 82 11.60 -4.00 6.65
N GLY A 83 10.28 -3.82 6.65
CA GLY A 83 9.59 -2.76 5.92
C GLY A 83 9.40 -3.02 4.43
N THR A 84 8.47 -2.27 3.82
CA THR A 84 7.99 -2.44 2.45
C THR A 84 9.12 -2.46 1.41
N ALA A 85 10.12 -1.57 1.55
CA ALA A 85 11.20 -1.43 0.57
C ALA A 85 12.05 -2.71 0.47
N LYS A 86 12.53 -3.23 1.62
CA LYS A 86 13.31 -4.47 1.68
C LYS A 86 12.48 -5.68 1.26
N MET A 87 11.18 -5.70 1.58
CA MET A 87 10.27 -6.73 1.09
C MET A 87 10.23 -6.73 -0.45
N LEU A 88 10.07 -5.57 -1.08
CA LEU A 88 10.03 -5.48 -2.55
C LEU A 88 11.38 -5.81 -3.20
N GLU A 89 12.52 -5.43 -2.61
CA GLU A 89 13.85 -5.87 -3.06
C GLU A 89 13.98 -7.40 -3.08
N ARG A 90 13.48 -8.07 -2.03
CA ARG A 90 13.43 -9.53 -1.96
C ARG A 90 12.55 -10.13 -3.07
N VAL A 91 11.42 -9.50 -3.38
CA VAL A 91 10.54 -9.91 -4.49
C VAL A 91 11.24 -9.74 -5.85
N VAL A 92 11.94 -8.61 -6.08
CA VAL A 92 12.74 -8.39 -7.29
C VAL A 92 13.77 -9.50 -7.46
N ALA A 93 14.48 -9.86 -6.37
CA ALA A 93 15.48 -10.92 -6.40
C ALA A 93 14.89 -12.29 -6.76
N MET A 94 13.69 -12.62 -6.24
CA MET A 94 12.98 -13.87 -6.55
C MET A 94 12.45 -13.91 -7.99
N ARG A 95 12.11 -12.76 -8.56
CA ARG A 95 11.45 -12.64 -9.88
C ARG A 95 12.39 -12.28 -11.03
N LYS A 96 13.71 -12.40 -10.86
CA LYS A 96 14.72 -12.11 -11.92
C LYS A 96 14.45 -12.79 -13.27
N LYS A 97 13.85 -13.98 -13.28
CA LYS A 97 13.53 -14.74 -14.51
C LYS A 97 12.13 -14.45 -15.05
N GLN A 98 11.33 -13.64 -14.36
CA GLN A 98 9.96 -13.31 -14.75
C GLN A 98 9.98 -12.42 -16.01
N LYS A 99 9.45 -12.92 -17.12
CA LYS A 99 9.44 -12.18 -18.40
C LYS A 99 8.17 -11.36 -18.64
N LYS A 100 7.07 -11.73 -17.98
CA LYS A 100 5.76 -11.09 -18.17
C LYS A 100 5.24 -10.56 -16.84
N PRO A 101 4.69 -9.34 -16.78
CA PRO A 101 4.05 -8.85 -15.58
C PRO A 101 2.91 -9.77 -15.12
N SER A 102 2.94 -10.15 -13.84
CA SER A 102 1.87 -10.90 -13.16
C SER A 102 1.85 -10.59 -11.67
N GLY A 103 0.73 -10.84 -11.00
CA GLY A 103 0.58 -10.59 -9.57
C GLY A 103 0.46 -9.11 -9.21
N VAL A 104 0.15 -8.88 -7.94
CA VAL A 104 -0.13 -7.56 -7.37
C VAL A 104 0.65 -7.35 -6.09
N PHE A 105 1.01 -6.10 -5.85
CA PHE A 105 1.42 -5.59 -4.55
C PHE A 105 0.21 -4.92 -3.90
N ALA A 106 -0.13 -5.28 -2.68
CA ALA A 106 -1.14 -4.57 -1.89
C ALA A 106 -0.48 -3.95 -0.66
N LYS A 107 -0.92 -2.74 -0.31
CA LYS A 107 -0.58 -2.07 0.95
C LYS A 107 -1.85 -1.52 1.54
N MET A 108 -2.32 -2.19 2.58
CA MET A 108 -3.65 -1.96 3.15
C MET A 108 -3.52 -1.32 4.53
N THR A 109 -4.55 -0.58 4.92
CA THR A 109 -4.71 -0.10 6.28
C THR A 109 -4.94 -1.28 7.22
N LYS A 110 -4.20 -1.34 8.33
CA LYS A 110 -4.38 -2.43 9.30
C LYS A 110 -5.75 -2.28 10.00
N PRO A 111 -6.47 -3.38 10.29
CA PRO A 111 -7.68 -3.32 11.09
C PRO A 111 -7.42 -2.65 12.46
N GLY A 112 -8.20 -1.61 12.78
CA GLY A 112 -8.07 -0.87 14.05
C GLY A 112 -6.86 0.07 14.16
N GLN A 113 -6.16 0.35 13.06
CA GLN A 113 -5.05 1.29 13.03
C GLN A 113 -5.52 2.72 13.37
N ASP A 114 -4.78 3.39 14.27
CA ASP A 114 -4.98 4.83 14.50
C ASP A 114 -4.27 5.61 13.39
N LEU A 115 -5.05 6.04 12.39
CA LEU A 115 -4.55 6.75 11.22
C LEU A 115 -3.97 8.14 11.53
N ARG A 116 -4.18 8.66 12.74
CA ARG A 116 -3.53 9.91 13.19
C ARG A 116 -2.05 9.69 13.50
N ILE A 117 -1.63 8.43 13.64
CA ILE A 117 -0.30 8.02 14.07
C ILE A 117 0.50 7.48 12.90
N ASP A 118 -0.06 6.48 12.23
CA ASP A 118 0.58 5.79 11.13
C ASP A 118 -0.44 5.55 10.04
N ILE A 119 -0.23 6.23 8.92
CA ILE A 119 -1.03 6.04 7.71
C ILE A 119 -0.15 5.38 6.66
N PRO A 120 -0.58 4.24 6.06
CA PRO A 120 0.14 3.63 4.97
C PRO A 120 0.44 4.63 3.86
N ALA A 121 1.61 4.49 3.23
CA ALA A 121 2.00 5.37 2.13
C ALA A 121 2.64 4.59 0.98
N ILE A 122 2.37 5.08 -0.23
CA ILE A 122 3.06 4.74 -1.49
C ILE A 122 3.64 6.01 -2.12
N GLY A 123 4.69 5.84 -2.92
CA GLY A 123 5.29 6.92 -3.68
C GLY A 123 5.89 6.42 -5.00
N VAL A 124 6.60 7.29 -5.71
CA VAL A 124 7.26 6.95 -6.98
C VAL A 124 8.21 5.75 -6.83
N ASP A 125 8.89 5.62 -5.70
CA ASP A 125 9.80 4.50 -5.44
C ASP A 125 9.05 3.17 -5.30
N THR A 126 7.84 3.19 -4.73
CA THR A 126 6.96 2.01 -4.71
C THR A 126 6.62 1.57 -6.13
N VAL A 127 6.27 2.51 -7.00
CA VAL A 127 5.97 2.20 -8.42
C VAL A 127 7.20 1.61 -9.13
N ARG A 128 8.39 2.19 -8.92
CA ARG A 128 9.66 1.66 -9.48
C ARG A 128 9.94 0.25 -9.00
N ALA A 129 9.77 -0.01 -7.70
CA ALA A 129 10.03 -1.32 -7.11
C ALA A 129 9.02 -2.37 -7.61
N VAL A 130 7.74 -2.02 -7.74
CA VAL A 130 6.69 -2.87 -8.32
C VAL A 130 6.98 -3.20 -9.80
N ALA A 131 7.46 -2.22 -10.57
CA ALA A 131 7.90 -2.43 -11.95
C ALA A 131 9.12 -3.36 -12.04
N ALA A 132 10.14 -3.13 -11.22
CA ALA A 132 11.34 -3.98 -11.16
C ALA A 132 10.98 -5.43 -10.77
N ALA A 133 9.98 -5.60 -9.91
CA ALA A 133 9.44 -6.90 -9.51
C ALA A 133 8.61 -7.58 -10.60
N HIS A 134 8.38 -6.95 -11.76
CA HIS A 134 7.49 -7.45 -12.82
C HIS A 134 6.09 -7.79 -12.27
N LEU A 135 5.55 -6.90 -11.43
CA LEU A 135 4.18 -6.96 -10.94
C LEU A 135 3.26 -6.15 -11.84
N ARG A 136 1.97 -6.51 -11.88
CA ARG A 136 0.99 -5.83 -12.74
C ARG A 136 0.38 -4.60 -12.10
N GLY A 137 0.26 -4.57 -10.79
CA GLY A 137 -0.52 -3.54 -10.13
C GLY A 137 -0.24 -3.35 -8.67
N ILE A 138 -0.77 -2.23 -8.20
CA ILE A 138 -0.74 -1.76 -6.81
C ILE A 138 -2.20 -1.67 -6.34
N VAL A 139 -2.47 -2.20 -5.15
CA VAL A 139 -3.76 -2.10 -4.47
C VAL A 139 -3.57 -1.34 -3.16
N VAL A 140 -4.41 -0.33 -2.92
CA VAL A 140 -4.39 0.51 -1.70
C VAL A 140 -5.81 0.89 -1.29
N ASN A 141 -5.99 1.30 -0.04
CA ASN A 141 -7.26 1.88 0.40
C ASN A 141 -7.46 3.31 -0.11
N THR A 142 -8.72 3.69 -0.36
CA THR A 142 -9.16 5.07 -0.48
C THR A 142 -9.04 5.75 0.88
N LYS A 143 -8.75 7.06 0.90
CA LYS A 143 -8.75 7.95 2.08
C LYS A 143 -7.78 7.60 3.22
N THR A 144 -7.21 6.40 3.23
CA THR A 144 -6.41 5.86 4.33
C THR A 144 -5.05 5.34 3.85
N CYS A 145 -4.67 5.64 2.61
CA CYS A 145 -3.32 5.43 2.10
C CYS A 145 -2.82 6.69 1.39
N PHE A 146 -1.71 7.24 1.89
CA PHE A 146 -1.02 8.37 1.30
C PHE A 146 -0.34 8.01 -0.01
N VAL A 147 -0.41 8.96 -0.94
CA VAL A 147 0.22 8.91 -2.26
C VAL A 147 1.14 10.11 -2.36
N VAL A 148 2.40 9.90 -1.98
CA VAL A 148 3.44 10.95 -1.99
C VAL A 148 3.73 11.33 -3.43
N ASP A 149 3.47 12.60 -3.77
CA ASP A 149 3.45 13.10 -5.14
C ASP A 149 2.51 12.29 -6.06
N LYS A 150 1.21 12.32 -5.73
CA LYS A 150 0.13 11.64 -6.47
C LYS A 150 0.20 11.86 -7.99
N PRO A 151 0.44 13.08 -8.53
CA PRO A 151 0.62 13.28 -9.97
C PRO A 151 1.79 12.48 -10.55
N ALA A 152 2.96 12.48 -9.90
CA ALA A 152 4.12 11.73 -10.37
C ALA A 152 3.92 10.21 -10.27
N VAL A 153 3.27 9.73 -9.22
CA VAL A 153 2.91 8.31 -9.03
C VAL A 153 2.01 7.82 -10.18
N ILE A 154 0.93 8.53 -10.46
CA ILE A 154 -0.01 8.15 -11.54
C ILE A 154 0.68 8.22 -12.90
N LYS A 155 1.47 9.27 -13.15
CA LYS A 155 2.24 9.43 -14.40
C LYS A 155 3.17 8.24 -14.62
N LEU A 156 4.01 7.92 -13.63
CA LEU A 156 4.99 6.83 -13.73
C LEU A 156 4.31 5.46 -13.85
N ALA A 157 3.24 5.21 -13.10
CA ALA A 157 2.48 3.97 -13.21
C ALA A 157 1.90 3.78 -14.61
N ASN A 158 1.37 4.85 -15.22
CA ASN A 158 0.88 4.82 -16.60
C ASN A 158 1.99 4.54 -17.61
N GLU A 159 3.15 5.18 -17.48
CA GLU A 159 4.31 4.96 -18.36
C GLU A 159 4.80 3.51 -18.29
N LEU A 160 4.82 2.92 -17.10
CA LEU A 160 5.23 1.55 -16.84
C LEU A 160 4.10 0.52 -17.02
N LYS A 161 2.91 0.97 -17.42
CA LYS A 161 1.70 0.14 -17.62
C LYS A 161 1.26 -0.63 -16.37
N ILE A 162 1.56 -0.12 -15.18
CA ILE A 162 1.12 -0.65 -13.89
C ILE A 162 -0.27 -0.07 -13.58
N PHE A 163 -1.21 -0.91 -13.16
CA PHE A 163 -2.48 -0.41 -12.66
C PHE A 163 -2.37 0.00 -11.18
N ILE A 164 -3.07 1.06 -10.79
CA ILE A 164 -3.33 1.37 -9.38
C ILE A 164 -4.82 1.24 -9.15
N LEU A 165 -5.20 0.34 -8.24
CA LEU A 165 -6.58 0.14 -7.81
C LEU A 165 -6.73 0.66 -6.38
N ALA A 166 -7.58 1.67 -6.22
CA ALA A 166 -8.02 2.12 -4.90
C ALA A 166 -9.31 1.36 -4.54
N ILE A 167 -9.40 0.83 -3.33
CA ILE A 167 -10.59 0.16 -2.80
C ILE A 167 -11.01 0.81 -1.48
N ASP A 168 -12.25 0.62 -1.07
CA ASP A 168 -12.70 1.08 0.24
C ASP A 168 -12.19 0.18 1.36
#